data_AF-A0A842SGE5-F1
#
_entry.id   AF-A0A842SGE5-F1
#
_cell.length_a   1.000
_cell.length_b   1.000
_cell.length_c   1.000
_cell.angle_alpha   90.00
_cell.angle_beta   90.00
_cell.angle_gamma   90.00
#
_symmetry.space_group_name_H-M   'P 1'
#
loop_
_entity.id
_entity.type
_entity.pdbx_description
1 polymer ?
#
loop_
_entity_poly.entity_id
_entity_poly.type
_entity_poly.pdbx_seq_one_letter_code
_entity_poly.pdbx_strand_id
1 'polypeptide(L)'
;MAGQEGHNPFHADFYYHVPLGKFLEDAGDKTYKLPEYYKRALKDIETKLKSGEVTKKELHNFLEFLEHLGEELKHILGQEKSVGLTNMELERYLRKVSTLLNQVSSLLEQQ
;
A
#
# COMPACT_ATOMS: atom_id res chain seq x y z
N MET A 1 -13.63 33.95 -12.10
CA MET A 1 -13.19 33.33 -10.83
C MET A 1 -13.25 31.83 -11.05
N ALA A 2 -12.15 31.23 -11.51
CA ALA A 2 -12.09 29.81 -11.83
C ALA A 2 -11.65 29.06 -10.56
N GLY A 3 -12.44 28.06 -10.17
CA GLY A 3 -12.21 27.23 -8.99
C GLY A 3 -10.88 26.49 -9.09
N GLN A 4 -10.11 26.55 -8.01
CA GLN A 4 -8.98 25.65 -7.82
C GLN A 4 -9.56 24.30 -7.37
N GLU A 5 -9.76 23.43 -8.35
CA GLU A 5 -10.05 22.02 -8.13
C GLU A 5 -8.82 21.39 -7.49
N GLY A 6 -8.92 21.12 -6.18
CA GLY A 6 -7.92 20.38 -5.44
C GLY A 6 -7.77 18.99 -6.05
N HIS A 7 -6.75 18.83 -6.89
CA HIS A 7 -6.26 17.53 -7.34
C HIS A 7 -5.81 16.75 -6.10
N ASN A 8 -6.72 15.94 -5.56
CA ASN A 8 -6.42 14.96 -4.55
C ASN A 8 -5.93 13.72 -5.32
N PRO A 9 -4.62 13.38 -5.31
CA PRO A 9 -4.08 12.26 -6.09
C PRO A 9 -4.55 10.87 -5.59
N PHE A 10 -5.44 10.87 -4.60
CA PHE A 10 -6.05 9.70 -3.98
C PHE A 10 -7.51 9.49 -4.41
N HIS A 11 -8.05 10.28 -5.35
CA HIS A 11 -9.38 10.01 -5.91
C HIS A 11 -9.34 8.78 -6.82
N ALA A 12 -9.68 7.63 -6.23
CA ALA A 12 -10.75 6.68 -6.60
C ALA A 12 -10.93 6.17 -8.05
N ASP A 13 -10.06 6.49 -9.02
CA ASP A 13 -10.21 6.01 -10.42
C ASP A 13 -9.07 5.09 -10.90
N PHE A 14 -8.12 4.73 -10.03
CA PHE A 14 -6.93 3.94 -10.40
C PHE A 14 -6.97 2.48 -9.95
N TYR A 15 -8.14 1.91 -9.68
CA TYR A 15 -8.31 0.46 -9.50
C TYR A 15 -8.29 -0.27 -10.85
N TYR A 16 -7.16 -0.25 -11.55
CA TYR A 16 -6.87 -1.29 -12.54
C TYR A 16 -6.66 -2.60 -11.77
N HIS A 17 -7.77 -3.32 -11.56
CA HIS A 17 -7.82 -4.71 -11.09
C HIS A 17 -7.06 -5.61 -12.07
N VAL A 18 -5.74 -5.68 -11.93
CA VAL A 18 -5.04 -6.92 -12.22
C VAL A 18 -4.98 -7.65 -10.87
N PRO A 19 -5.84 -8.67 -10.64
CA PRO A 19 -5.77 -9.43 -9.40
C PRO A 19 -4.35 -10.00 -9.28
N LEU A 20 -3.62 -9.55 -8.25
CA LEU A 20 -2.23 -9.91 -7.98
C LEU A 20 -2.01 -11.43 -7.98
N GLY A 21 -3.03 -12.20 -7.58
CA GLY A 21 -3.03 -13.66 -7.63
C GLY A 21 -2.83 -14.25 -9.03
N LYS A 22 -3.26 -13.57 -10.10
CA LYS A 22 -3.09 -14.05 -11.49
C LYS A 22 -1.65 -13.98 -12.00
N PHE A 23 -0.78 -13.25 -11.30
CA PHE A 23 0.64 -13.13 -11.64
C PHE A 23 1.47 -14.33 -11.17
N LEU A 24 0.99 -15.07 -10.16
CA LEU A 24 1.72 -16.21 -9.59
C LEU A 24 1.58 -17.49 -10.41
N GLU A 25 0.46 -17.68 -11.13
CA GLU A 25 0.25 -18.87 -11.99
C GLU A 25 1.20 -18.92 -13.21
N ASP A 26 1.66 -17.77 -13.71
CA ASP A 26 2.50 -17.68 -14.92
C ASP A 26 4.01 -17.70 -14.60
N ALA A 27 4.37 -17.48 -13.34
CA ALA A 27 5.74 -17.22 -12.92
C ALA A 27 6.43 -18.50 -12.39
N GLY A 28 6.69 -19.46 -13.28
CA GLY A 28 7.51 -20.66 -12.99
C GLY A 28 8.97 -20.39 -12.60
N ASP A 29 9.37 -19.15 -12.30
CA ASP A 29 10.73 -18.78 -11.88
C ASP A 29 10.84 -17.37 -11.23
N LYS A 30 9.75 -16.60 -11.11
CA LYS A 30 9.82 -15.17 -10.72
C LYS A 30 9.01 -14.91 -9.47
N THR A 31 9.68 -14.83 -8.33
CA THR A 31 9.08 -14.31 -7.09
C THR A 31 8.39 -12.97 -7.35
N TYR A 32 7.22 -12.76 -6.77
CA TYR A 32 6.42 -11.57 -7.03
C TYR A 32 7.17 -10.31 -6.58
N LYS A 33 7.21 -9.29 -7.42
CA LYS A 33 7.82 -7.99 -7.08
C LYS A 33 6.74 -6.96 -6.91
N LEU A 34 6.78 -6.23 -5.78
CA LEU A 34 5.86 -5.14 -5.56
C LEU A 34 6.01 -4.10 -6.71
N PRO A 35 4.93 -3.74 -7.42
CA PRO A 35 4.97 -2.72 -8.45
C PRO A 35 5.55 -1.38 -7.97
N GLU A 36 6.24 -0.66 -8.87
CA GLU A 36 6.87 0.63 -8.53
C GLU A 36 5.85 1.68 -8.04
N TYR A 37 4.60 1.64 -8.50
CA TYR A 37 3.59 2.59 -8.05
C TYR A 37 3.29 2.43 -6.55
N TYR A 38 3.15 1.18 -6.06
CA TYR A 38 2.97 0.92 -4.62
C TYR A 38 4.19 1.36 -3.82
N LYS A 39 5.40 1.14 -4.35
CA LYS A 39 6.65 1.59 -3.71
C LYS A 39 6.68 3.12 -3.57
N ARG A 40 6.24 3.85 -4.60
CA ARG A 40 6.13 5.32 -4.58
C ARG A 40 5.05 5.78 -3.59
N ALA A 41 3.87 5.17 -3.61
CA ALA A 41 2.79 5.50 -2.69
C ALA A 41 3.20 5.31 -1.22
N LEU A 42 3.85 4.20 -0.88
CA LEU A 42 4.39 3.97 0.47
C LEU A 42 5.42 5.01 0.90
N LYS A 43 6.22 5.52 -0.05
CA LYS A 43 7.21 6.57 0.22
C LYS A 43 6.52 7.92 0.44
N ASP A 44 5.53 8.25 -0.39
CA ASP A 44 4.76 9.50 -0.27
C ASP A 44 4.02 9.57 1.08
N ILE A 45 3.33 8.48 1.46
CA ILE A 45 2.65 8.37 2.76
C ILE A 45 3.66 8.57 3.90
N GLU A 46 4.81 7.88 3.87
CA GLU A 46 5.84 8.04 4.90
C GLU A 46 6.35 9.50 4.99
N THR A 47 6.56 10.16 3.85
CA THR A 47 6.98 11.56 3.80
C THR A 47 5.91 12.49 4.39
N LYS A 48 4.64 12.29 4.03
CA LYS A 48 3.52 13.10 4.54
C LYS A 48 3.33 12.92 6.05
N LEU A 49 3.38 11.68 6.54
CA LEU A 49 3.30 11.39 7.97
C LEU A 49 4.45 12.03 8.76
N LYS A 50 5.67 12.08 8.18
CA LYS A 50 6.83 12.76 8.78
C LYS A 50 6.70 14.28 8.77
N SER A 51 6.06 14.87 7.76
CA SER A 51 5.83 16.33 7.70
C SER A 51 4.83 16.79 8.77
N GLY A 52 3.92 15.92 9.19
CA GLY A 52 2.83 16.27 10.12
C GLY A 52 1.69 17.07 9.47
N GLU A 53 1.86 17.49 8.21
CA GLU A 53 0.85 18.19 7.40
C GLU A 53 -0.11 17.19 6.74
N VAL A 54 -0.83 16.42 7.57
CA VAL A 54 -1.78 15.39 7.11
C VAL A 54 -3.18 15.68 7.63
N THR A 55 -4.12 15.83 6.69
CA THR A 55 -5.52 16.02 7.02
C THR A 55 -6.18 14.71 7.46
N LYS A 56 -7.25 14.80 8.27
CA LYS A 56 -8.05 13.61 8.65
C LYS A 56 -8.55 12.83 7.43
N LYS A 57 -8.94 13.53 6.34
CA LYS A 57 -9.35 12.90 5.07
C LYS A 57 -8.21 12.10 4.45
N GLU A 58 -6.99 12.66 4.43
CA GLU A 58 -5.81 11.95 3.93
C GLU A 58 -5.46 10.75 4.80
N LEU A 59 -5.54 10.87 6.13
CA LEU A 59 -5.30 9.75 7.03
C LEU A 59 -6.27 8.58 6.76
N HIS A 60 -7.56 8.85 6.52
CA HIS A 60 -8.52 7.82 6.11
C HIS A 60 -8.15 7.18 4.76
N ASN A 61 -7.74 7.97 3.77
CA ASN A 61 -7.28 7.44 2.48
C ASN A 61 -6.03 6.57 2.63
N PHE A 62 -5.10 6.95 3.51
CA PHE A 62 -3.89 6.17 3.78
C PHE A 62 -4.24 4.87 4.48
N LEU A 63 -5.17 4.92 5.43
CA LEU A 63 -5.64 3.73 6.13
C LEU A 63 -6.20 2.70 5.14
N GLU A 64 -7.16 3.10 4.29
CA GLU A 64 -7.77 2.23 3.29
C GLU A 64 -6.74 1.63 2.33
N PHE A 65 -5.84 2.47 1.80
CA PHE A 65 -4.77 2.02 0.91
C PHE A 65 -3.83 1.01 1.59
N LEU A 66 -3.40 1.29 2.82
CA LEU A 66 -2.45 0.45 3.54
C LEU A 66 -3.09 -0.86 4.00
N GLU A 67 -4.37 -0.85 4.39
CA GLU A 67 -5.11 -2.07 4.73
C GLU A 67 -5.22 -2.98 3.50
N HIS A 68 -5.66 -2.43 2.37
CA HIS A 68 -5.79 -3.18 1.12
C HIS A 68 -4.45 -3.77 0.66
N LEU A 69 -3.39 -2.94 0.61
CA LEU A 69 -2.05 -3.40 0.24
C LEU A 69 -1.50 -4.44 1.24
N GLY A 70 -1.81 -4.30 2.53
CA GLY A 70 -1.42 -5.24 3.56
C GLY A 70 -2.05 -6.62 3.39
N GLU A 71 -3.33 -6.67 3.04
CA GLU A 71 -4.05 -7.92 2.75
C GLU A 71 -3.49 -8.61 1.50
N GLU A 72 -3.29 -7.86 0.42
CA GLU A 72 -2.73 -8.39 -0.83
C GLU A 72 -1.33 -8.98 -0.63
N LEU A 73 -0.47 -8.29 0.13
CA LEU A 73 0.87 -8.78 0.47
C LEU A 73 0.83 -10.06 1.31
N LYS A 74 -0.09 -10.14 2.29
CA LYS A 74 -0.28 -11.37 3.08
C LYS A 74 -0.75 -12.53 2.22
N HIS A 75 -1.66 -12.27 1.28
CA HIS A 75 -2.15 -13.29 0.36
C HIS A 75 -1.02 -13.84 -0.52
N ILE A 76 -0.23 -12.97 -1.16
CA ILE A 76 0.92 -13.37 -1.98
C ILE A 76 1.95 -14.15 -1.17
N LEU A 77 2.36 -13.62 0.00
CA LEU A 77 3.33 -14.29 0.87
C LEU A 77 2.80 -15.66 1.35
N GLY A 78 1.50 -15.77 1.59
CA GLY A 78 0.84 -17.04 1.91
C GLY A 78 0.94 -18.04 0.76
N GLN A 79 0.69 -17.61 -0.47
CA GLN A 79 0.84 -18.44 -1.66
C GLN A 79 2.29 -18.85 -1.91
N GLU A 80 3.25 -17.91 -1.82
CA GLU A 80 4.68 -18.19 -1.97
C GLU A 80 5.15 -19.21 -0.91
N LYS A 81 4.77 -19.02 0.35
CA LYS A 81 5.10 -19.96 1.42
C LYS A 81 4.52 -21.36 1.18
N SER A 82 3.31 -21.45 0.60
CA SER A 82 2.67 -22.72 0.26
C SER A 82 3.41 -23.52 -0.81
N VAL A 83 4.23 -22.86 -1.63
CA VAL A 83 5.07 -23.49 -2.66
C VAL A 83 6.55 -23.54 -2.27
N GLY A 84 6.89 -23.23 -1.01
CA GLY A 84 8.26 -23.25 -0.49
C GLY A 84 9.12 -22.05 -0.89
N LEU A 85 8.53 -21.00 -1.45
CA LEU A 85 9.21 -19.75 -1.79
C LEU A 85 9.19 -18.79 -0.59
N THR A 86 10.28 -18.05 -0.41
CA THR A 86 10.39 -16.99 0.61
C THR A 86 10.78 -15.68 -0.05
N ASN A 87 9.92 -14.68 0.07
CA ASN A 87 10.13 -13.38 -0.54
C ASN A 87 10.38 -12.30 0.50
N MET A 88 11.66 -12.20 0.90
CA MET A 88 12.10 -11.26 1.92
C MET A 88 11.82 -9.80 1.56
N GLU A 89 11.72 -9.46 0.26
CA GLU A 89 11.37 -8.10 -0.17
C GLU A 89 9.91 -7.79 0.18
N LEU A 90 8.97 -8.67 -0.15
CA LEU A 90 7.56 -8.50 0.20
C LEU A 90 7.34 -8.53 1.71
N GLU A 91 8.05 -9.38 2.46
CA GLU A 91 7.99 -9.36 3.92
C GLU A 91 8.43 -8.01 4.52
N ARG A 92 9.46 -7.38 3.94
CA ARG A 92 9.87 -6.03 4.34
C ARG A 92 8.79 -5.00 4.03
N TYR A 93 8.15 -5.08 2.86
CA TYR A 93 7.05 -4.19 2.52
C TYR A 93 5.84 -4.40 3.43
N LEU A 94 5.49 -5.63 3.76
CA LEU A 94 4.41 -5.93 4.69
C LEU A 94 4.68 -5.33 6.07
N ARG A 95 5.90 -5.48 6.59
CA ARG A 95 6.31 -4.82 7.84
C ARG A 95 6.19 -3.30 7.76
N LYS A 96 6.65 -2.71 6.64
CA LYS A 96 6.53 -1.26 6.41
C LYS A 96 5.07 -0.81 6.41
N VAL A 97 4.19 -1.53 5.72
CA VAL A 97 2.75 -1.27 5.70
C VAL A 97 2.17 -1.32 7.12
N SER A 98 2.50 -2.34 7.91
CA SER A 98 2.05 -2.44 9.30
C SER A 98 2.55 -1.28 10.18
N THR A 99 3.79 -0.83 9.99
CA THR A 99 4.30 0.36 10.70
C THR A 99 3.52 1.62 10.33
N LEU A 100 3.29 1.85 9.03
CA LEU A 100 2.55 3.02 8.57
C LEU A 100 1.08 2.98 9.02
N LEU A 101 0.45 1.80 9.04
CA LEU A 101 -0.91 1.62 9.55
C LEU A 101 -1.01 2.07 11.01
N ASN A 102 -0.11 1.58 11.86
CA ASN A 102 -0.10 1.99 13.27
C ASN A 102 0.10 3.50 13.43
N GLN A 103 0.98 4.12 12.62
CA GLN A 103 1.17 5.57 12.66
C GLN A 103 -0.09 6.33 12.23
N VAL A 104 -0.75 5.89 11.16
CA VAL A 104 -1.99 6.50 10.67
C VAL A 104 -3.10 6.36 11.70
N SER A 105 -3.29 5.16 12.29
CA SER A 105 -4.27 4.93 13.35
C SER A 105 -4.01 5.80 14.57
N SER A 106 -2.77 5.88 15.05
CA SER A 106 -2.43 6.73 16.19
C SER A 106 -2.68 8.22 15.92
N LEU A 107 -2.45 8.71 14.70
CA LEU A 107 -2.76 10.09 14.32
C LEU A 107 -4.27 10.33 14.18
N LEU A 108 -5.04 9.34 13.73
CA LEU A 108 -6.50 9.41 13.68
C LEU A 108 -7.12 9.45 15.08
N GLU A 109 -6.57 8.70 16.03
CA GLU A 109 -7.02 8.70 17.44
C GLU A 109 -6.71 10.02 18.16
N GLN A 110 -5.69 10.75 17.71
CA GLN A 110 -5.30 12.05 18.28
C GLN A 110 -6.07 13.25 17.71
N GLN A 111 -6.92 13.06 16.68
CA GLN A 111 -7.65 14.13 15.96
C GLN A 111 -9.17 14.14 16.17
#